data_AF-A0A2L0F4P3-F1
#
_entry.id   AF-A0A2L0F4P3-F1
#
_cell.length_a   1.000
_cell.length_b   1.000
_cell.length_c   1.000
_cell.angle_alpha   90.00
_cell.angle_beta   90.00
_cell.angle_gamma   90.00
#
_symmetry.space_group_name_H-M   'P 1'
#
loop_
_entity.id
_entity.type
_entity.pdbx_description
1 polymer ?
#
loop_
_entity_poly.entity_id
_entity_poly.type
_entity_poly.pdbx_seq_one_letter_code
_entity_poly.pdbx_strand_id
1 'polypeptide(L)'
;MRLLLDTHVWLWFALDPGRVSADVQALLGSVDTEIYVSVASLWEVVIKTSLGKLDLPDPPETFWECQTRGSGMATLPIRPEHILDIAVLPHIHRDPFDRLLVAQARVERLTLVTTDPKIRAYPVATLSAESS
;
A
#
# COMPACT_ATOMS: atom_id res chain seq x y z
N MET A 1 12.27 -10.32 2.93
CA MET A 1 11.33 -9.96 1.83
C MET A 1 11.03 -8.46 1.90
N ARG A 2 10.68 -7.80 0.78
CA ARG A 2 10.35 -6.37 0.79
C ARG A 2 8.96 -6.17 0.21
N LEU A 3 8.05 -5.64 1.02
CA LEU A 3 6.62 -5.52 0.73
C LEU A 3 6.21 -4.07 0.59
N LEU A 4 5.38 -3.75 -0.40
CA LEU A 4 4.62 -2.50 -0.45
C LEU A 4 3.17 -2.83 -0.13
N LEU A 5 2.59 -2.19 0.88
CA LEU A 5 1.16 -2.34 1.15
C LEU A 5 0.35 -1.45 0.23
N ASP A 6 -0.68 -2.02 -0.38
CA ASP A 6 -1.76 -1.25 -0.98
C ASP A 6 -2.51 -0.46 0.11
N THR A 7 -3.14 0.66 -0.26
CA THR A 7 -3.78 1.58 0.69
C THR A 7 -4.84 0.86 1.52
N HIS A 8 -5.70 0.04 0.91
CA HIS A 8 -6.73 -0.68 1.67
C HIS A 8 -6.15 -1.79 2.55
N VAL A 9 -5.07 -2.45 2.13
CA VAL A 9 -4.41 -3.48 2.95
C VAL A 9 -3.78 -2.84 4.18
N TRP A 10 -3.13 -1.69 4.02
CA TRP A 10 -2.61 -0.91 5.15
C TRP A 10 -3.74 -0.48 6.11
N LEU A 11 -4.86 0.03 5.59
CA LEU A 11 -6.01 0.39 6.40
C LEU A 11 -6.62 -0.81 7.14
N TRP A 12 -6.75 -1.97 6.49
CA TRP A 12 -7.22 -3.18 7.14
C TRP A 12 -6.26 -3.64 8.22
N PHE A 13 -4.96 -3.67 7.94
CA PHE A 13 -3.97 -4.02 8.96
C PHE A 13 -4.05 -3.12 10.20
N ALA A 14 -4.34 -1.83 10.01
CA ALA A 14 -4.46 -0.86 11.11
C ALA A 14 -5.80 -0.93 11.86
N LEU A 15 -6.92 -1.15 11.16
CA LEU A 15 -8.27 -0.95 11.70
C LEU A 15 -9.08 -2.24 11.85
N ASP A 16 -8.80 -3.25 11.04
CA ASP A 16 -9.50 -4.53 11.00
C ASP A 16 -8.56 -5.66 10.52
N PRO A 17 -7.57 -6.05 11.34
CA PRO A 17 -6.53 -7.00 10.92
C PRO A 17 -7.10 -8.35 10.46
N GLY A 18 -8.30 -8.73 10.94
CA GLY A 18 -8.97 -9.97 10.57
C GLY A 18 -9.34 -10.07 9.08
N ARG A 19 -9.32 -8.95 8.35
CA ARG A 19 -9.51 -8.92 6.88
C ARG A 19 -8.25 -9.27 6.09
N VAL A 20 -7.09 -9.21 6.72
CA VAL A 20 -5.81 -9.60 6.11
C VAL A 20 -5.62 -11.09 6.34
N SER A 21 -5.24 -11.85 5.31
CA SER A 21 -4.99 -13.28 5.44
C SER A 21 -3.94 -13.61 6.50
N ALA A 22 -4.07 -14.76 7.16
CA ALA A 22 -3.14 -15.20 8.20
C ALA A 22 -1.69 -15.28 7.69
N ASP A 23 -1.49 -15.71 6.44
CA ASP A 23 -0.17 -15.77 5.80
C ASP A 23 0.45 -14.38 5.65
N VAL A 24 -0.34 -13.39 5.22
CA VAL A 24 0.14 -12.00 5.12
C VAL A 24 0.40 -11.43 6.51
N GLN A 25 -0.48 -11.65 7.49
CA GLN A 25 -0.23 -11.23 8.87
C GLN A 25 1.08 -11.81 9.44
N ALA A 26 1.36 -13.10 9.18
CA ALA A 26 2.60 -13.74 9.59
C ALA A 26 3.84 -13.12 8.93
N LEU A 27 3.75 -12.76 7.63
CA LEU A 27 4.81 -12.05 6.93
C LEU A 27 5.02 -10.64 7.49
N LEU A 28 3.94 -9.92 7.82
CA LEU A 28 4.02 -8.59 8.41
C LEU A 28 4.59 -8.59 9.84
N GLY A 29 4.48 -9.71 10.56
CA GLY A 29 5.13 -9.90 11.87
C GLY A 29 6.56 -10.42 11.80
N SER A 30 7.09 -10.74 10.61
CA SER A 30 8.41 -11.37 10.46
C SER A 30 9.54 -10.34 10.46
N VAL A 31 10.58 -10.59 11.27
CA VAL A 31 11.79 -9.73 11.33
C VAL A 31 12.59 -9.71 10.03
N ASP A 32 12.41 -10.71 9.16
CA ASP A 32 13.09 -10.80 7.86
C ASP A 32 12.32 -10.08 6.75
N THR A 33 11.23 -9.37 7.09
CA THR A 33 10.37 -8.66 6.14
C THR A 33 10.41 -7.15 6.37
N GLU A 34 10.87 -6.42 5.37
CA GLU A 34 10.74 -4.97 5.33
C GLU A 34 9.39 -4.58 4.73
N ILE A 35 8.63 -3.78 5.46
CA ILE A 35 7.28 -3.36 5.07
C ILE A 35 7.33 -1.88 4.72
N TYR A 36 6.81 -1.53 3.56
CA TYR A 36 6.75 -0.17 3.07
C TYR A 36 5.30 0.28 2.91
N VAL A 37 5.03 1.53 3.26
CA VAL A 37 3.78 2.24 2.97
C VAL A 37 4.10 3.49 2.18
N SER A 38 3.46 3.67 1.04
CA SER A 38 3.71 4.84 0.18
C SER A 38 3.08 6.11 0.74
N VAL A 39 3.77 7.24 0.55
CA VAL A 39 3.14 8.56 0.77
C VAL A 39 1.98 8.83 -0.20
N ALA A 40 1.85 8.07 -1.29
CA ALA A 40 0.67 8.10 -2.17
C ALA A 40 -0.58 7.56 -1.44
N SER A 41 -0.43 6.50 -0.63
CA SER A 41 -1.52 5.96 0.18
C SER A 41 -1.95 6.95 1.28
N LEU A 42 -1.00 7.65 1.90
CA LEU A 42 -1.32 8.76 2.81
C LEU A 42 -2.08 9.87 2.07
N TRP A 43 -1.63 10.24 0.88
CA TRP A 43 -2.29 11.27 0.06
C TRP A 43 -3.74 10.87 -0.27
N GLU A 44 -3.98 9.63 -0.67
CA GLU A 44 -5.31 9.09 -0.92
C GLU A 44 -6.19 9.13 0.35
N VAL A 45 -5.66 8.69 1.49
CA VAL A 45 -6.37 8.70 2.77
C VAL A 45 -6.77 10.11 3.19
N VAL A 46 -5.85 11.08 3.13
CA VAL A 46 -6.14 12.49 3.45
C VAL A 46 -7.24 13.05 2.56
N ILE A 47 -7.23 12.75 1.25
CA ILE A 47 -8.30 13.16 0.35
C ILE A 47 -9.63 12.50 0.75
N LYS A 48 -9.65 11.19 0.97
CA LYS A 48 -10.90 10.48 1.32
C LYS A 48 -11.48 10.98 2.64
N THR A 49 -10.66 11.22 3.66
CA THR A 49 -11.11 11.76 4.95
C THR A 49 -11.63 13.19 4.80
N SER A 50 -10.95 14.07 4.06
CA SER A 50 -11.45 15.44 3.84
C SER A 50 -12.77 15.51 3.06
N LEU A 51 -13.03 14.50 2.22
CA LEU A 51 -14.30 14.35 1.50
C LEU A 51 -15.38 13.61 2.31
N GLY A 52 -15.10 13.21 3.56
CA GLY A 52 -16.04 12.43 4.39
C GLY A 52 -16.30 11.01 3.85
N LYS A 53 -15.40 10.46 3.03
CA LYS A 53 -15.51 9.12 2.44
C LYS A 53 -14.77 8.04 3.23
N LEU A 54 -14.00 8.44 4.23
CA LEU A 54 -13.23 7.56 5.10
C LEU A 54 -13.17 8.15 6.51
N ASP A 55 -13.77 7.44 7.46
CA ASP A 55 -13.69 7.77 8.88
C ASP A 55 -12.46 7.09 9.48
N LEU A 56 -11.57 7.88 10.08
CA LEU A 56 -10.43 7.41 10.84
C LEU A 56 -10.70 7.64 12.33
N PRO A 57 -10.16 6.77 13.22
CA PRO A 57 -10.29 6.96 14.67
C PRO A 57 -9.55 8.21 15.16
N ASP A 58 -8.51 8.63 14.43
CA ASP A 58 -7.65 9.76 14.73
C ASP A 58 -7.48 10.65 13.48
N PRO A 59 -7.05 11.92 13.63
CA PRO A 59 -6.63 12.74 12.50
C PRO A 59 -5.57 12.03 11.64
N PRO A 60 -5.55 12.24 10.30
CA PRO A 60 -4.64 11.53 9.40
C PRO A 60 -3.15 11.59 9.79
N GLU A 61 -2.71 12.71 10.36
CA GLU A 61 -1.33 12.88 10.87
C GLU A 61 -1.03 11.90 12.01
N THR A 62 -1.83 11.92 13.07
CA THR A 62 -1.69 11.00 14.21
C THR A 62 -1.83 9.55 13.79
N PHE A 63 -2.82 9.25 12.94
CA PHE A 63 -3.03 7.91 12.41
C PHE A 63 -1.79 7.40 11.65
N TRP A 64 -1.22 8.24 10.78
CA TRP A 64 -0.01 7.90 10.03
C TRP A 64 1.19 7.61 10.94
N GLU A 65 1.43 8.46 11.94
CA GLU A 65 2.54 8.27 12.89
C GLU A 65 2.40 6.98 13.68
N CYS A 66 1.22 6.72 14.26
CA CYS A 66 0.96 5.52 15.04
C CYS A 66 1.04 4.25 14.20
N GLN A 67 0.36 4.22 13.05
CA GLN A 67 0.17 2.98 12.29
C GLN A 67 1.32 2.65 11.35
N THR A 68 2.11 3.66 10.95
CA THR A 68 3.26 3.44 10.07
C THR A 68 4.54 3.40 10.88
N ARG A 69 4.89 4.51 11.55
CA ARG A 69 6.16 4.60 12.29
C ARG A 69 6.14 3.75 13.56
N GLY A 70 5.02 3.74 14.29
CA GLY A 70 4.86 2.93 15.50
C GLY A 70 4.88 1.41 15.24
N SER A 71 4.49 0.99 14.05
CA SER A 71 4.40 -0.43 13.66
C SER A 71 5.66 -0.97 12.95
N GLY A 72 6.75 -0.20 12.91
CA GLY A 72 8.00 -0.62 12.25
C GLY A 72 7.93 -0.61 10.72
N MET A 73 6.91 0.02 10.13
CA MET A 73 6.81 0.16 8.67
C MET A 73 7.62 1.36 8.19
N ALA A 74 8.31 1.19 7.06
CA ALA A 74 9.06 2.24 6.40
C ALA A 74 8.15 3.09 5.49
N THR A 75 8.31 4.40 5.56
CA THR A 75 7.66 5.30 4.59
C THR A 75 8.40 5.25 3.26
N LEU A 76 7.67 5.02 2.16
CA LEU A 76 8.21 5.08 0.80
C LEU A 76 7.87 6.44 0.15
N PRO A 77 8.85 7.34 -0.03
CA PRO A 77 8.62 8.62 -0.71
C PRO A 77 8.38 8.40 -2.21
N ILE A 78 7.66 9.34 -2.82
CA ILE A 78 7.54 9.42 -4.28
C ILE A 78 8.79 10.12 -4.82
N ARG A 79 9.43 9.51 -5.81
CA ARG A 79 10.59 10.06 -6.52
C ARG A 79 10.31 10.19 -8.01
N PRO A 80 11.06 11.03 -8.76
CA PRO A 80 10.83 11.21 -10.20
C PRO A 80 10.82 9.90 -10.99
N GLU A 81 11.64 8.92 -10.60
CA GLU A 81 11.70 7.61 -11.28
C GLU A 81 10.35 6.88 -11.19
N HIS A 82 9.63 7.00 -10.07
CA HIS A 82 8.31 6.40 -9.90
C HIS A 82 7.29 7.03 -10.85
N ILE A 83 7.36 8.34 -11.02
CA ILE A 83 6.41 9.09 -11.86
C ILE A 83 6.68 8.78 -13.34
N LEU A 84 7.95 8.78 -13.76
CA LEU A 84 8.34 8.46 -15.13
C LEU A 84 7.97 7.01 -15.51
N ASP A 85 8.07 6.09 -14.57
CA ASP A 85 7.72 4.68 -14.77
C ASP A 85 6.24 4.47 -15.12
N ILE A 86 5.33 5.37 -14.70
CA ILE A 86 3.90 5.32 -15.03
C ILE A 86 3.65 5.38 -16.54
N ALA A 87 4.50 6.08 -17.30
CA ALA A 87 4.35 6.29 -18.73
C ALA A 87 4.43 4.99 -19.54
N VAL A 88 5.10 3.96 -19.01
CA VAL A 88 5.25 2.66 -19.68
C VAL A 88 4.38 1.57 -19.05
N LEU A 89 3.55 1.90 -18.05
CA LEU A 89 2.58 0.97 -17.48
C LEU A 89 1.38 0.81 -18.42
N PRO A 90 0.91 -0.44 -18.65
CA PRO A 90 -0.34 -0.71 -19.36
C PRO A 90 -1.53 0.12 -18.86
N HIS A 91 -2.48 0.44 -19.74
CA HIS A 91 -3.68 1.21 -19.36
C HIS A 91 -4.77 0.31 -18.75
N ILE A 92 -4.48 -0.29 -17.59
CA ILE A 92 -5.41 -1.18 -16.86
C ILE A 92 -6.25 -0.40 -15.85
N HIS A 93 -5.62 0.47 -15.05
CA HIS A 93 -6.32 1.37 -14.11
C HIS A 93 -6.49 2.78 -14.65
N ARG A 94 -7.57 3.42 -14.18
CA ARG A 94 -7.78 4.87 -14.29
C ARG A 94 -7.34 5.63 -13.05
N ASP A 95 -7.22 4.95 -11.91
CA ASP A 95 -6.82 5.58 -10.66
C ASP A 95 -5.31 5.92 -10.70
N PRO A 96 -4.93 7.20 -10.53
CA PRO A 96 -3.53 7.59 -10.49
C PRO A 96 -2.77 7.04 -9.27
N PHE A 97 -3.43 6.80 -8.13
CA PHE A 97 -2.79 6.28 -6.92
C PHE A 97 -2.36 4.83 -7.11
N ASP A 98 -3.26 3.97 -7.60
CA ASP A 98 -2.95 2.56 -7.89
C ASP A 98 -1.82 2.44 -8.91
N ARG A 99 -1.85 3.27 -9.97
CA ARG A 99 -0.78 3.29 -10.98
C ARG A 99 0.56 3.69 -10.37
N LEU A 100 0.56 4.64 -9.44
CA LEU A 100 1.77 5.07 -8.76
C LEU A 100 2.30 4.01 -7.79
N LEU A 101 1.43 3.29 -7.07
CA LEU A 101 1.83 2.16 -6.22
C LEU A 101 2.48 1.03 -7.04
N VAL A 102 1.89 0.71 -8.20
CA VAL A 102 2.45 -0.27 -9.13
C VAL A 102 3.81 0.19 -9.66
N ALA A 103 3.94 1.46 -10.04
CA ALA A 103 5.21 2.02 -10.49
C ALA A 103 6.28 1.98 -9.39
N GLN A 104 5.93 2.35 -8.15
CA GLN A 104 6.82 2.26 -7.00
C GLN A 104 7.26 0.82 -6.73
N ALA A 105 6.32 -0.14 -6.72
CA ALA A 105 6.65 -1.55 -6.55
C ALA A 105 7.60 -2.05 -7.65
N ARG A 106 7.40 -1.63 -8.90
CA ARG A 106 8.25 -2.03 -10.02
C ARG A 106 9.66 -1.43 -9.93
N VAL A 107 9.76 -0.12 -9.69
CA VAL A 107 11.06 0.59 -9.61
C VAL A 107 11.87 0.13 -8.40
N GLU A 108 11.24 -0.01 -7.23
CA GLU A 108 11.91 -0.43 -6.00
C GLU A 108 12.10 -1.95 -5.87
N ARG A 109 11.55 -2.73 -6.82
CA ARG A 109 11.50 -4.21 -6.81
C ARG A 109 10.85 -4.76 -5.54
N LEU A 110 9.70 -4.18 -5.17
CA LEU A 110 8.88 -4.62 -4.04
C LEU A 110 7.79 -5.56 -4.51
N THR A 111 7.32 -6.43 -3.61
CA THR A 111 6.08 -7.19 -3.83
C THR A 111 4.90 -6.37 -3.32
N LEU A 112 3.94 -6.06 -4.20
CA LEU A 112 2.75 -5.29 -3.86
C LEU A 112 1.70 -6.21 -3.23
N VAL A 113 1.37 -5.96 -1.97
CA VAL A 113 0.36 -6.70 -1.22
C VAL A 113 -0.99 -6.04 -1.44
N THR A 114 -1.90 -6.72 -2.13
CA THR A 114 -3.18 -6.15 -2.56
C THR A 114 -4.26 -7.23 -2.64
N THR A 115 -5.52 -6.81 -2.66
CA THR A 115 -6.64 -7.67 -3.07
C THR A 115 -7.17 -7.30 -4.46
N ASP A 116 -6.73 -6.19 -5.06
CA ASP A 116 -7.27 -5.73 -6.35
C ASP A 116 -6.80 -6.65 -7.51
N PRO A 117 -7.71 -7.33 -8.21
CA PRO A 117 -7.35 -8.21 -9.33
C PRO A 117 -6.74 -7.45 -10.51
N LYS A 118 -7.07 -6.18 -10.72
CA LYS A 118 -6.47 -5.35 -11.76
C LYS A 118 -5.01 -5.05 -11.45
N ILE A 119 -4.63 -4.92 -10.18
CA ILE A 119 -3.22 -4.70 -9.81
C ILE A 119 -2.40 -5.94 -10.15
N ARG A 120 -2.95 -7.12 -9.88
CA ARG A 120 -2.36 -8.43 -10.23
C ARG A 120 -2.19 -8.63 -11.75
N ALA A 121 -2.86 -7.83 -12.58
CA ALA A 121 -2.71 -7.86 -14.04
C ALA A 121 -1.52 -7.04 -14.56
N TYR A 122 -0.85 -6.25 -13.72
CA TYR A 122 0.39 -5.57 -14.09
C TYR A 122 1.60 -6.51 -14.04
N PRO A 123 2.67 -6.23 -14.81
CA PRO A 123 3.93 -6.98 -14.76
C PRO A 123 4.75 -6.58 -13.52
N VAL A 124 4.22 -6.84 -12.33
CA VAL A 124 4.86 -6.58 -11.02
C VAL A 124 4.62 -7.76 -10.08
N ALA A 125 5.53 -8.01 -9.14
CA ALA A 125 5.32 -9.03 -8.14
C ALA A 125 4.16 -8.62 -7.22
N THR A 126 3.18 -9.51 -7.03
CA THR A 126 2.03 -9.27 -6.16
C THR A 126 1.81 -10.40 -5.17
N LEU A 127 1.32 -10.06 -3.98
CA LEU A 127 0.85 -11.01 -2.96
C LEU A 127 -0.61 -10.70 -2.64
N SER A 128 -1.47 -11.73 -2.63
CA SER A 128 -2.88 -11.56 -2.30
C SER A 128 -3.07 -11.39 -0.79
N ALA A 129 -3.79 -10.35 -0.36
CA ALA A 129 -4.15 -10.16 1.06
C ALA A 129 -5.45 -10.87 1.47
N GLU A 130 -6.16 -11.51 0.54
CA GLU A 130 -7.41 -12.24 0.82
C GLU A 130 -7.12 -13.59 1.49
N SER A 131 -7.90 -13.92 2.51
CA SER A 131 -7.97 -15.29 3.05
C SER A 131 -8.55 -16.20 1.98
N SER A 132 -7.90 -17.34 1.74
CA SER A 132 -8.42 -18.39 0.83
C SER A 132 -9.73 -18.99 1.33
#